data_AF-A0AAE9Z1V0-F1
#
_entry.id   AF-A0AAE9Z1V0-F1
#
_cell.length_a   1.000
_cell.length_b   1.000
_cell.length_c   1.000
_cell.angle_alpha   90.00
_cell.angle_beta   90.00
_cell.angle_gamma   90.00
#
_symmetry.space_group_name_H-M   'P 1'
#
loop_
_entity.id
_entity.type
_entity.pdbx_description
1 polymer ?
#
loop_
_entity_poly.entity_id
_entity_poly.type
_entity_poly.pdbx_seq_one_letter_code
_entity_poly.pdbx_strand_id
1 'polypeptide(L)'
;MNSTLFELSGESWLFLFGGISFLFCAAATFCFGRISVKHIEQEMAKEGKLPPEWDKGIGARITMYAIVIVTRKIVDNTLINDELVLRYARKKDWYLAVFFLGSFAVLISIVVVTYLLYSTES
;
A
#
# COMPACT_ATOMS: atom_id res chain seq x y z
N MET A 1 12.92 -36.13 -16.59
CA MET A 1 11.93 -35.41 -15.74
C MET A 1 12.76 -34.59 -14.77
N ASN A 2 12.77 -33.25 -14.90
CA ASN A 2 13.76 -32.36 -14.29
C ASN A 2 13.68 -32.38 -12.76
N SER A 3 14.71 -32.91 -12.10
CA SER A 3 14.89 -32.94 -10.65
C SER A 3 15.25 -31.57 -10.05
N THR A 4 15.53 -30.55 -10.87
CA THR A 4 15.95 -29.22 -10.43
C THR A 4 14.84 -28.35 -9.86
N LEU A 5 13.55 -28.65 -10.15
CA LEU A 5 12.43 -27.88 -9.61
C LEU A 5 12.08 -28.24 -8.15
N PHE A 6 12.56 -29.36 -7.63
CA PHE A 6 12.18 -29.88 -6.30
C PHE A 6 13.25 -29.66 -5.21
N GLU A 7 14.43 -29.12 -5.54
CA GLU A 7 15.49 -28.80 -4.57
C GLU A 7 15.49 -27.32 -4.11
N LEU A 8 14.34 -26.64 -4.15
CA LEU A 8 14.24 -25.34 -3.48
C LEU A 8 14.09 -25.55 -1.97
N SER A 9 15.13 -25.21 -1.20
CA SER A 9 15.06 -25.02 0.26
C SER A 9 13.93 -24.05 0.62
N GLY A 10 13.32 -24.20 1.81
CA GLY A 10 12.25 -23.32 2.30
C GLY A 10 12.63 -21.84 2.28
N GLU A 11 13.91 -21.54 2.53
CA GLU A 11 14.48 -20.18 2.41
C GLU A 11 14.33 -19.61 1.01
N SER A 12 14.69 -20.39 -0.02
CA SER A 12 14.62 -19.97 -1.41
C SER A 12 13.18 -19.68 -1.85
N TRP A 13 12.21 -20.45 -1.35
CA TRP A 13 10.78 -20.16 -1.57
C TRP A 13 10.36 -18.85 -0.89
N LEU A 14 10.76 -18.62 0.37
CA LEU A 14 10.45 -17.38 1.08
C LEU A 14 11.04 -16.15 0.39
N PHE A 15 12.27 -16.24 -0.13
CA PHE A 15 12.88 -15.17 -0.91
C PHE A 15 12.12 -14.89 -2.21
N LEU A 16 11.71 -15.94 -2.95
CA LEU A 16 10.92 -15.76 -4.17
C LEU A 16 9.55 -15.16 -3.88
N PHE A 17 8.82 -15.68 -2.89
CA PHE A 17 7.52 -15.14 -2.49
C PHE A 17 7.62 -13.70 -1.96
N GLY A 18 8.64 -13.41 -1.16
CA GLY A 18 8.93 -12.06 -0.66
C GLY A 18 9.25 -11.10 -1.79
N GLY A 19 10.12 -11.50 -2.73
CA GLY A 19 10.49 -10.69 -3.90
C GLY A 19 9.30 -10.39 -4.81
N ILE A 20 8.49 -11.40 -5.13
CA ILE A 20 7.27 -11.23 -5.93
C ILE A 20 6.29 -10.30 -5.20
N SER A 21 6.04 -10.52 -3.92
CA SER A 21 5.13 -9.69 -3.11
C SER A 21 5.62 -8.24 -3.03
N PHE A 22 6.93 -8.02 -2.93
CA PHE A 22 7.51 -6.68 -2.97
C PHE A 22 7.26 -5.98 -4.30
N LEU A 23 7.42 -6.67 -5.43
CA LEU A 23 7.13 -6.10 -6.75
C LEU A 23 5.64 -5.76 -6.90
N PHE A 24 4.74 -6.63 -6.44
CA PHE A 24 3.30 -6.35 -6.42
C PHE A 24 2.97 -5.15 -5.54
N CYS A 25 3.57 -5.05 -4.35
CA CYS A 25 3.39 -3.92 -3.45
C CYS A 25 3.90 -2.62 -4.10
N ALA A 26 5.07 -2.63 -4.72
CA ALA A 26 5.64 -1.46 -5.41
C ALA A 26 4.74 -1.02 -6.58
N ALA A 27 4.24 -1.97 -7.38
CA ALA A 27 3.30 -1.70 -8.46
C ALA A 27 1.98 -1.12 -7.91
N ALA A 28 1.45 -1.66 -6.81
CA ALA A 28 0.25 -1.16 -6.15
C ALA A 28 0.43 0.29 -5.65
N THR A 29 1.55 0.58 -4.97
CA THR A 29 1.91 1.92 -4.52
C THR A 29 1.98 2.90 -5.69
N PHE A 30 2.64 2.50 -6.79
CA PHE A 30 2.76 3.36 -7.97
C PHE A 30 1.40 3.61 -8.63
N CYS A 31 0.59 2.56 -8.84
CA CYS A 31 -0.73 2.66 -9.44
C CYS A 31 -1.66 3.53 -8.60
N PHE A 32 -1.78 3.26 -7.29
CA PHE A 32 -2.65 4.03 -6.40
C PHE A 32 -2.18 5.49 -6.29
N GLY A 33 -0.87 5.73 -6.18
CA GLY A 33 -0.31 7.09 -6.14
C GLY A 33 -0.58 7.88 -7.42
N ARG A 34 -0.32 7.28 -8.59
CA ARG A 34 -0.46 7.98 -9.88
C ARG A 34 -1.90 8.12 -10.36
N ILE A 35 -2.76 7.16 -10.06
CA ILE A 35 -4.14 7.10 -10.59
C ILE A 35 -5.15 7.70 -9.62
N SER A 36 -5.02 7.38 -8.32
CA SER A 36 -6.00 7.75 -7.30
C SER A 36 -5.56 9.00 -6.55
N VAL A 37 -4.40 8.98 -5.90
CA VAL A 37 -3.92 10.12 -5.10
C VAL A 37 -3.78 11.37 -5.95
N LYS A 38 -3.08 11.28 -7.09
CA LYS A 38 -2.94 12.41 -8.02
C LYS A 38 -4.29 12.96 -8.50
N HIS A 39 -5.28 12.11 -8.76
CA HIS A 39 -6.61 12.55 -9.17
C HIS A 39 -7.32 13.31 -8.04
N ILE A 40 -7.33 12.75 -6.84
CA ILE A 40 -7.96 13.37 -5.66
C ILE A 40 -7.32 14.73 -5.39
N GLU A 41 -5.99 14.81 -5.39
CA GLU A 41 -5.27 16.08 -5.16
C GLU A 41 -5.55 17.12 -6.25
N GLN A 42 -5.69 16.69 -7.51
CA GLN A 42 -6.07 17.60 -8.60
C GLN A 42 -7.48 18.16 -8.42
N GLU A 43 -8.44 17.35 -7.97
CA GLU A 43 -9.79 17.84 -7.69
C GLU A 43 -9.81 18.77 -6.47
N MET A 44 -9.07 18.45 -5.41
CA MET A 44 -8.93 19.33 -4.24
C MET A 44 -8.30 20.68 -4.62
N ALA A 45 -7.29 20.67 -5.49
CA ALA A 45 -6.62 21.90 -5.95
C ALA A 45 -7.57 22.84 -6.71
N LYS A 46 -8.59 22.32 -7.41
CA LYS A 46 -9.61 23.15 -8.07
C LYS A 46 -10.44 23.97 -7.09
N GLU A 47 -10.62 23.48 -5.87
CA GLU A 47 -11.30 24.20 -4.78
C GLU A 47 -10.31 24.99 -3.91
N GLY A 48 -9.04 25.13 -4.33
CA GLY A 48 -8.00 25.83 -3.57
C GLY A 48 -7.55 25.10 -2.31
N LYS A 49 -7.91 23.83 -2.15
CA LYS A 49 -7.54 22.97 -1.03
C LYS A 49 -6.32 22.16 -1.42
N LEU A 50 -5.14 22.65 -1.06
CA LEU A 50 -3.88 21.94 -1.37
C LEU A 50 -3.63 20.82 -0.34
N PRO A 51 -3.04 19.69 -0.77
CA PRO A 51 -2.58 18.68 0.16
C PRO A 51 -1.49 19.24 1.09
N PRO A 52 -1.32 18.68 2.29
CA PRO A 52 -0.34 19.15 3.27
C PRO A 52 1.10 19.08 2.73
N GLU A 53 1.90 20.12 2.99
CA GLU A 53 3.29 20.21 2.51
C GLU A 53 4.30 19.35 3.28
N TRP A 54 3.94 18.84 4.46
CA TRP A 54 4.86 18.06 5.30
C TRP A 54 5.18 16.68 4.70
N ASP A 55 4.36 16.19 3.77
CA ASP A 55 4.60 14.95 3.02
C ASP A 55 4.59 15.23 1.52
N LYS A 56 5.70 15.72 0.99
CA LYS A 56 5.91 15.84 -0.48
C LYS A 56 6.25 14.49 -1.13
N GLY A 57 6.30 13.41 -0.36
CA GLY A 57 6.74 12.08 -0.80
C GLY A 57 5.62 11.08 -1.07
N ILE A 58 6.02 9.83 -1.30
CA ILE A 58 5.14 8.66 -1.55
C ILE A 58 4.87 7.92 -0.22
N GLY A 59 4.98 8.60 0.91
CA GLY A 59 5.15 7.95 2.22
C GLY A 59 3.87 7.78 3.04
N ALA A 60 3.60 8.76 3.90
CA ALA A 60 2.56 8.66 4.92
C ALA A 60 1.18 9.00 4.36
N ARG A 61 1.09 10.02 3.49
CA ARG A 61 -0.15 10.55 2.91
C ARG A 61 -0.85 9.52 2.03
N ILE A 62 -0.10 8.79 1.20
CA ILE A 62 -0.68 7.73 0.37
C ILE A 62 -1.35 6.64 1.22
N THR A 63 -0.71 6.27 2.33
CA THR A 63 -1.24 5.28 3.26
C THR A 63 -2.48 5.81 3.98
N MET A 64 -2.46 7.06 4.44
CA MET A 64 -3.63 7.70 5.05
C MET A 64 -4.81 7.79 4.08
N TYR A 65 -4.57 8.17 2.81
CA TYR A 65 -5.62 8.22 1.78
C TYR A 65 -6.22 6.84 1.56
N ALA A 66 -5.40 5.80 1.48
CA ALA A 66 -5.88 4.43 1.32
C ALA A 66 -6.75 3.99 2.52
N ILE A 67 -6.30 4.27 3.75
CA ILE A 67 -7.05 3.93 4.97
C ILE A 67 -8.39 4.66 5.00
N VAL A 68 -8.41 5.97 4.75
CA VAL A 68 -9.64 6.77 4.73
C VAL A 68 -10.61 6.24 3.67
N ILE A 69 -10.14 5.98 2.44
CA ILE A 69 -10.97 5.47 1.34
C ILE A 69 -11.57 4.10 1.68
N VAL A 70 -10.78 3.19 2.27
CA VAL A 70 -11.22 1.82 2.58
C VAL A 70 -12.17 1.81 3.77
N THR A 71 -11.86 2.55 4.83
CA THR A 71 -12.66 2.59 6.05
C THR A 71 -13.92 3.46 5.90
N ARG A 72 -13.91 4.40 4.94
CA ARG A 72 -14.94 5.45 4.77
C ARG A 72 -15.26 6.21 6.06
N LYS A 73 -14.28 6.26 6.97
CA LYS A 73 -14.42 6.90 8.27
C LYS A 73 -13.67 8.22 8.22
N ILE A 74 -14.34 9.27 8.68
CA ILE A 74 -13.73 10.56 8.98
C ILE A 74 -13.23 10.49 10.42
N VAL A 75 -11.96 10.79 10.64
CA VAL A 75 -11.37 10.85 11.97
C VAL A 75 -11.12 12.32 12.32
N ASP A 76 -11.57 12.74 13.51
CA ASP A 76 -11.31 14.08 14.00
C ASP A 76 -9.80 14.27 14.25
N ASN A 77 -9.25 15.41 13.83
CA ASN A 77 -7.82 15.78 13.94
C ASN A 77 -6.85 14.96 13.07
N THR A 78 -7.26 14.51 11.88
CA THR A 78 -6.30 13.93 10.94
C THR A 78 -5.38 14.99 10.33
N LEU A 79 -4.15 14.55 9.99
CA LEU A 79 -3.14 15.38 9.34
C LEU A 79 -3.49 15.72 7.87
N ILE A 80 -4.61 15.17 7.38
CA ILE A 80 -5.15 15.31 6.03
C ILE A 80 -6.64 15.64 6.13
N ASN A 81 -7.24 16.16 5.06
CA ASN A 81 -8.68 16.43 5.06
C ASN A 81 -9.46 15.19 4.57
N ASP A 82 -9.85 14.32 5.51
CA ASP A 82 -10.55 13.05 5.23
C ASP A 82 -11.85 13.25 4.43
N GLU A 83 -12.60 14.32 4.73
CA GLU A 83 -13.87 14.62 4.06
C GLU A 83 -13.65 14.91 2.57
N LEU A 84 -12.63 15.71 2.24
CA LEU A 84 -12.26 15.99 0.85
C LEU A 84 -11.74 14.73 0.14
N VAL A 85 -10.95 13.89 0.83
CA VAL A 85 -10.47 12.63 0.26
C VAL A 85 -11.65 11.75 -0.15
N LEU A 86 -12.63 11.59 0.73
CA LEU A 86 -13.83 10.78 0.46
C LEU A 86 -14.73 11.41 -0.61
N ARG A 87 -14.87 12.73 -0.62
CA ARG A 87 -15.69 13.45 -1.60
C ARG A 87 -15.20 13.26 -3.04
N TYR A 88 -13.88 13.21 -3.25
CA TYR A 88 -13.29 13.04 -4.59
C TYR A 88 -12.86 11.61 -4.91
N ALA A 89 -12.87 10.70 -3.95
CA ALA A 89 -12.57 9.30 -4.20
C ALA A 89 -13.64 8.66 -5.09
N ARG A 90 -13.22 8.01 -6.18
CA ARG A 90 -14.11 7.26 -7.07
C ARG A 90 -14.23 5.81 -6.60
N LYS A 91 -15.26 5.12 -7.08
CA LYS A 91 -15.43 3.68 -6.81
C LYS A 91 -14.18 2.85 -7.17
N LYS A 92 -13.49 3.17 -8.27
CA LYS A 92 -12.25 2.47 -8.66
C LYS A 92 -11.08 2.72 -7.70
N ASP A 93 -11.03 3.89 -7.07
CA ASP A 93 -9.96 4.24 -6.14
C ASP A 93 -10.06 3.40 -4.86
N TRP A 94 -11.25 2.92 -4.51
CA TRP A 94 -11.44 1.93 -3.44
C TRP A 94 -10.75 0.60 -3.75
N TYR A 95 -10.92 0.06 -4.97
CA TYR A 95 -10.26 -1.20 -5.35
C TYR A 95 -8.74 -1.05 -5.36
N LEU A 96 -8.21 0.08 -5.85
CA LEU A 96 -6.76 0.33 -5.82
C LEU A 96 -6.25 0.49 -4.37
N ALA A 97 -7.01 1.14 -3.50
CA ALA A 97 -6.65 1.30 -2.08
C ALA A 97 -6.65 -0.04 -1.34
N VAL A 98 -7.66 -0.89 -1.55
CA VAL A 98 -7.70 -2.26 -0.98
C VAL A 98 -6.55 -3.10 -1.51
N PHE A 99 -6.27 -3.02 -2.81
CA PHE A 99 -5.15 -3.75 -3.41
C PHE A 99 -3.80 -3.31 -2.83
N PHE A 100 -3.60 -1.99 -2.68
CA PHE A 100 -2.41 -1.42 -2.04
C PHE A 100 -2.25 -1.90 -0.59
N LEU A 101 -3.26 -1.69 0.27
CA LEU A 101 -3.20 -2.10 1.68
C LEU A 101 -3.06 -3.62 1.83
N GLY A 102 -3.76 -4.40 1.01
CA GLY A 102 -3.66 -5.86 1.00
C GLY A 102 -2.27 -6.35 0.61
N SER A 103 -1.69 -5.80 -0.46
CA SER A 103 -0.33 -6.14 -0.89
C SER A 103 0.72 -5.79 0.17
N PHE A 104 0.55 -4.65 0.85
CA PHE A 104 1.42 -4.24 1.94
C PHE A 104 1.29 -5.18 3.15
N ALA A 105 0.07 -5.56 3.53
CA ALA A 105 -0.17 -6.51 4.62
C ALA A 105 0.42 -7.90 4.34
N VAL A 106 0.32 -8.39 3.10
CA VAL A 106 0.98 -9.64 2.68
C VAL A 106 2.49 -9.53 2.81
N LEU A 107 3.09 -8.44 2.34
CA LEU A 107 4.54 -8.22 2.44
C LEU A 107 5.01 -8.22 3.91
N ILE A 108 4.32 -7.49 4.79
CA ILE A 108 4.61 -7.48 6.23
C ILE A 108 4.44 -8.87 6.84
N SER A 109 3.40 -9.61 6.43
CA SER A 109 3.17 -10.97 6.93
C SER A 109 4.30 -11.92 6.57
N ILE A 110 4.84 -11.83 5.34
CA ILE A 110 6.02 -12.61 4.92
C ILE A 110 7.24 -12.24 5.78
N VAL A 111 7.50 -10.95 6.00
CA VAL A 111 8.61 -10.50 6.84
C VAL A 111 8.48 -11.04 8.27
N VAL A 112 7.29 -10.96 8.86
CA VAL A 112 7.02 -11.47 10.22
C VAL A 112 7.21 -13.00 10.27
N VAL A 113 6.68 -13.74 9.30
CA VAL A 113 6.84 -15.21 9.26
C VAL A 113 8.31 -15.59 9.14
N THR A 114 9.07 -14.95 8.24
CA THR A 114 10.51 -15.17 8.12
C THR A 114 11.22 -14.85 9.43
N TYR A 115 10.92 -13.70 10.06
CA TYR A 115 11.51 -13.35 11.35
C TYR A 115 11.22 -14.41 12.42
N LEU A 116 9.98 -14.89 12.54
CA LEU A 116 9.61 -15.91 13.54
C LEU A 116 10.26 -17.27 13.29
N LEU A 117 10.42 -17.68 12.03
CA LEU A 117 11.04 -18.96 11.68
C LEU A 117 12.56 -18.98 11.91
N TYR A 118 13.24 -17.86 11.63
CA TYR A 118 14.71 -17.80 11.70
C TYR A 118 15.26 -17.09 12.95
N SER A 119 14.42 -16.39 13.73
CA SER A 119 14.84 -15.80 15.03
C SER A 119 15.03 -16.82 16.14
N THR A 120 14.50 -18.04 15.98
CA THR A 120 14.67 -19.13 16.95
C THR A 120 15.94 -19.95 16.73
N GLU A 121 16.69 -19.69 15.65
CA GLU A 121 17.95 -20.39 15.33
C GLU A 121 19.21 -19.61 15.78
N SER A 122 19.05 -18.49 16.50
CA SER A 122 20.14 -17.62 17.00
C SER A 122 20.41 -17.78 18.49
#